data_AF-A0A8T4Q0K7-F1
#
_entry.id   AF-A0A8T4Q0K7-F1
#
_cell.length_a   1.000
_cell.length_b   1.000
_cell.length_c   1.000
_cell.angle_alpha   90.00
_cell.angle_beta   90.00
_cell.angle_gamma   90.00
#
_symmetry.space_group_name_H-M   'P 1'
#
loop_
_entity.id
_entity.type
_entity.pdbx_description
1 polymer ?
#
loop_
_entity_poly.entity_id
_entity_poly.type
_entity_poly.pdbx_seq_one_letter_code
_entity_poly.pdbx_strand_id
1 'polypeptide(L)'
;MTHHLIEFRFQSKRIRTYLKGMIYGINRKFDVGKRKHVPHITLVGPIETNNEGRLISDFARICSQTRLMKFKGNGFGTFDNNHVVFVNIIPNERFNDFRINLSKTLKEYCKLPAHNKREEKDRFGYHSTLAMKLNQNEFDSIKNYIKNKPAPDFTQIVMRVTLLKGGKILREYDFLQRKLLNRRQALNKHITRRSKTLLKEFMKGTHNPDRKIIEKKGIINTTTQSKSLLQKIITFFTKK
;
A
#
# COMPACT_ATOMS: atom_id res chain seq x y z
N MET A 1 12.44 15.09 -15.30
CA MET A 1 11.93 13.71 -15.41
C MET A 1 10.63 13.58 -14.63
N THR A 2 9.66 12.80 -15.09
CA THR A 2 8.40 12.58 -14.36
C THR A 2 8.56 11.36 -13.45
N HIS A 3 8.42 11.54 -12.14
CA HIS A 3 8.49 10.42 -11.20
C HIS A 3 7.17 9.65 -11.10
N HIS A 4 7.28 8.36 -10.82
CA HIS A 4 6.16 7.50 -10.43
C HIS A 4 6.14 7.26 -8.93
N LEU A 5 4.98 6.89 -8.40
CA LEU A 5 4.75 6.58 -7.00
C LEU A 5 3.71 5.46 -6.88
N ILE A 6 3.96 4.46 -6.04
CA ILE A 6 2.98 3.46 -5.67
C ILE A 6 2.49 3.77 -4.26
N GLU A 7 1.19 3.99 -4.11
CA GLU A 7 0.58 4.41 -2.85
C GLU A 7 -0.76 3.73 -2.59
N PHE A 8 -1.14 3.70 -1.31
CA PHE A 8 -2.50 3.43 -0.88
C PHE A 8 -3.22 4.75 -0.57
N ARG A 9 -4.46 4.91 -1.05
CA ARG A 9 -5.33 6.06 -0.70
C ARG A 9 -6.49 5.61 0.18
N PHE A 10 -6.75 6.33 1.28
CA PHE A 10 -7.82 5.96 2.22
C PHE A 10 -9.21 5.98 1.55
N GLN A 11 -9.83 4.81 1.40
CA GLN A 11 -11.17 4.69 0.77
C GLN A 11 -12.33 4.90 1.76
N SER A 12 -12.15 4.56 3.05
CA SER A 12 -13.16 4.80 4.10
C SER A 12 -13.52 6.28 4.19
N LYS A 13 -14.83 6.61 4.16
CA LYS A 13 -15.31 8.00 4.29
C LYS A 13 -14.92 8.56 5.66
N ARG A 14 -15.17 7.81 6.74
CA ARG A 14 -14.88 8.22 8.12
C ARG A 14 -13.39 8.54 8.31
N ILE A 15 -12.51 7.60 7.96
CA ILE A 15 -11.05 7.76 8.15
C ILE A 15 -10.53 8.93 7.31
N ARG A 16 -10.95 9.01 6.04
CA ARG A 16 -10.53 10.10 5.14
C ARG A 16 -11.01 11.47 5.61
N THR A 17 -12.24 11.58 6.11
CA THR A 17 -12.75 12.83 6.69
C THR A 17 -11.95 13.22 7.93
N TYR A 18 -11.69 12.27 8.83
CA TYR A 18 -10.86 12.50 10.01
C TYR A 18 -9.45 13.00 9.64
N LEU A 19 -8.73 12.28 8.77
CA LEU A 19 -7.37 12.65 8.36
C LEU A 19 -7.33 14.02 7.65
N LYS A 20 -8.31 14.32 6.80
CA LYS A 20 -8.42 15.64 6.18
C LYS A 20 -8.72 16.73 7.20
N GLY A 21 -9.57 16.46 8.19
CA GLY A 21 -9.84 17.37 9.29
C GLY A 21 -8.57 17.72 10.06
N MET A 22 -7.74 16.72 10.37
CA MET A 22 -6.45 16.92 11.01
C MET A 22 -5.49 17.76 10.16
N ILE A 23 -5.29 17.39 8.89
CA ILE A 23 -4.41 18.13 7.98
C ILE A 23 -4.87 19.57 7.83
N TYR A 24 -6.15 19.80 7.56
CA TYR A 24 -6.67 21.16 7.37
C TYR A 24 -6.68 21.96 8.67
N GLY A 25 -6.87 21.31 9.82
CA GLY A 25 -6.72 21.94 11.13
C GLY A 25 -5.30 22.43 11.37
N ILE A 26 -4.30 21.59 11.08
CA ILE A 26 -2.87 21.94 11.17
C ILE A 26 -2.56 23.08 10.19
N ASN A 27 -2.89 22.92 8.91
CA ASN A 27 -2.59 23.91 7.88
C ASN A 27 -3.19 25.29 8.20
N ARG A 28 -4.44 25.35 8.70
CA ARG A 28 -5.06 26.63 9.09
C ARG A 28 -4.45 27.24 10.34
N LYS A 29 -4.10 26.42 11.34
CA LYS A 29 -3.61 26.93 12.63
C LYS A 29 -2.17 27.44 12.55
N PHE A 30 -1.34 26.79 11.73
CA PHE A 30 0.09 27.06 11.65
C PHE A 30 0.52 27.67 10.32
N ASP A 31 -0.42 27.94 9.42
CA ASP A 31 -0.18 28.44 8.05
C ASP A 31 0.81 27.59 7.22
N VAL A 32 0.72 26.27 7.38
CA VAL A 32 1.62 25.31 6.70
C VAL A 32 0.93 24.54 5.59
N GLY A 33 1.75 24.05 4.65
CA GLY A 33 1.34 23.04 3.67
C GLY A 33 0.42 23.55 2.55
N LYS A 34 -0.23 22.62 1.84
CA LYS A 34 -1.09 22.92 0.69
C LYS A 34 -2.57 22.78 1.05
N ARG A 35 -3.42 23.64 0.47
CA ARG A 35 -4.89 23.63 0.70
C ARG A 35 -5.59 22.31 0.32
N LYS A 36 -5.05 21.54 -0.64
CA LYS A 36 -5.65 20.27 -1.09
C LYS A 36 -4.65 19.12 -0.95
N HIS A 37 -4.78 18.35 0.12
CA HIS A 37 -4.01 17.13 0.34
C HIS A 37 -4.89 15.88 0.24
N VAL A 38 -4.35 14.80 -0.33
CA VAL A 38 -4.98 13.49 -0.34
C VAL A 38 -4.21 12.62 0.65
N PRO A 39 -4.81 12.27 1.81
CA PRO A 39 -4.17 11.33 2.73
C PRO A 39 -3.87 10.02 2.00
N HIS A 40 -2.64 9.54 2.14
CA HIS A 40 -2.15 8.35 1.48
C HIS A 40 -1.03 7.70 2.30
N ILE A 41 -0.70 6.46 1.98
CA ILE A 41 0.44 5.73 2.51
C ILE A 41 1.34 5.41 1.31
N THR A 42 2.55 5.95 1.30
CA THR A 42 3.54 5.62 0.26
C THR A 42 4.06 4.21 0.47
N LEU A 43 4.08 3.39 -0.60
CA LEU A 43 4.61 2.03 -0.56
C LEU A 43 5.98 1.95 -1.22
N VAL A 44 6.10 2.52 -2.42
CA VAL A 44 7.36 2.62 -3.17
C VAL A 44 7.38 3.93 -3.94
N GLY A 45 8.40 4.75 -3.70
CA GLY A 45 8.73 5.89 -4.55
C GLY A 45 9.53 7.01 -3.86
N PRO A 46 9.93 8.05 -4.60
CA PRO A 46 9.78 8.22 -6.05
C PRO A 46 10.47 7.11 -6.85
N ILE A 47 9.92 6.78 -8.01
CA ILE A 47 10.43 5.77 -8.96
C ILE A 47 10.78 6.50 -10.25
N GLU A 48 11.97 6.25 -10.79
CA GLU A 48 12.33 6.64 -12.15
C GLU A 48 12.59 5.40 -13.00
N THR A 49 12.06 5.39 -14.21
CA THR A 49 12.22 4.27 -15.14
C THR A 49 12.11 4.75 -16.58
N ASN A 50 12.85 4.10 -17.48
CA ASN A 50 12.70 4.24 -18.92
C ASN A 50 11.78 3.15 -19.51
N ASN A 51 11.25 2.24 -18.68
CA ASN A 51 10.40 1.13 -19.11
C ASN A 51 9.07 1.12 -18.34
N GLU A 52 8.21 2.11 -18.63
CA GLU A 52 6.88 2.25 -18.01
C GLU A 52 5.97 1.04 -18.29
N GLY A 53 6.12 0.39 -19.45
CA GLY A 53 5.39 -0.82 -19.79
C GLY A 53 5.69 -1.97 -18.82
N ARG A 54 6.98 -2.23 -18.55
CA ARG A 54 7.41 -3.23 -17.56
C ARG A 54 6.94 -2.85 -16.15
N LEU A 55 7.06 -1.57 -15.76
CA LEU A 55 6.55 -1.08 -14.47
C LEU A 55 5.06 -1.39 -14.26
N ILE A 56 4.21 -1.10 -15.26
CA ILE A 56 2.78 -1.39 -15.20
C ILE A 56 2.53 -2.90 -15.13
N SER A 57 3.24 -3.69 -15.93
CA SER A 57 3.10 -5.14 -15.99
C SER A 57 3.46 -5.80 -14.65
N ASP A 58 4.62 -5.46 -14.08
CA ASP A 58 5.06 -5.98 -12.79
C ASP A 58 4.16 -5.53 -11.65
N PHE A 59 3.75 -4.27 -11.64
CA PHE A 59 2.77 -3.75 -10.68
C PHE A 59 1.48 -4.58 -10.70
N ALA A 60 0.93 -4.82 -11.90
CA ALA A 60 -0.30 -5.59 -12.07
C ALA A 60 -0.12 -7.06 -11.66
N ARG A 61 0.98 -7.69 -12.07
CA ARG A 61 1.33 -9.08 -11.73
C ARG A 61 1.41 -9.27 -10.22
N ILE A 62 2.19 -8.45 -9.52
CA ILE A 62 2.37 -8.52 -8.06
C ILE A 62 1.02 -8.32 -7.36
N CYS A 63 0.23 -7.31 -7.76
CA CYS A 63 -1.10 -7.10 -7.18
C CYS A 63 -2.04 -8.30 -7.40
N SER A 64 -2.03 -8.90 -8.58
CA SER A 64 -2.91 -10.04 -8.91
C SER A 64 -2.63 -11.30 -8.08
N GLN A 65 -1.37 -11.48 -7.66
CA GLN A 65 -0.92 -12.62 -6.87
C GLN A 65 -1.02 -12.37 -5.35
N THR A 66 -1.33 -11.13 -4.95
CA THR A 66 -1.35 -10.71 -3.56
C THR A 66 -2.75 -10.88 -2.95
N ARG A 67 -2.82 -11.59 -1.83
CA ARG A 67 -4.04 -11.74 -1.02
C ARG A 67 -4.48 -10.42 -0.40
N LEU A 68 -5.74 -10.31 0.02
CA LEU A 68 -6.18 -9.11 0.74
C LEU A 68 -5.29 -8.80 1.95
N MET A 69 -5.00 -7.52 2.10
CA MET A 69 -4.10 -6.95 3.10
C MET A 69 -4.87 -6.05 4.06
N LYS A 70 -4.32 -5.83 5.25
CA LYS A 70 -4.88 -4.93 6.26
C LYS A 70 -3.77 -4.15 6.96
N PHE A 71 -4.16 -3.04 7.57
CA PHE A 71 -3.27 -2.26 8.42
C PHE A 71 -4.08 -1.56 9.52
N LYS A 72 -3.38 -1.17 10.59
CA LYS A 72 -3.91 -0.35 11.68
C LYS A 72 -3.27 1.05 11.63
N GLY A 73 -4.07 2.10 11.71
CA GLY A 73 -3.58 3.42 12.11
C GLY A 73 -3.52 3.47 13.63
N ASN A 74 -2.35 3.80 14.19
CA ASN A 74 -2.13 3.76 15.64
C ASN A 74 -1.30 4.97 16.08
N GLY A 75 -1.98 6.00 16.58
CA GLY A 75 -1.34 7.16 17.15
C GLY A 75 -0.70 8.07 16.11
N PHE A 76 -0.06 9.11 16.62
CA PHE A 76 0.76 10.01 15.85
C PHE A 76 2.24 9.64 16.00
N GLY A 77 3.04 10.01 15.02
CA GLY A 77 4.49 9.89 15.08
C GLY A 77 5.17 11.08 14.40
N THR A 78 6.48 11.17 14.59
CA THR A 78 7.32 12.18 13.97
C THR A 78 8.58 11.58 13.35
N PHE A 79 9.08 12.22 12.29
CA PHE A 79 10.45 12.04 11.83
C PHE A 79 11.19 13.31 12.19
N ASP A 80 11.87 13.30 13.33
CA ASP A 80 12.52 14.48 13.88
C ASP A 80 13.59 15.00 12.90
N ASN A 81 14.39 14.13 12.28
CA ASN A 81 15.45 14.54 11.33
C ASN A 81 14.96 15.33 10.10
N ASN A 82 13.71 15.15 9.68
CA ASN A 82 13.15 15.79 8.48
C ASN A 82 11.87 16.60 8.79
N HIS A 83 11.61 16.87 10.07
CA HIS A 83 10.44 17.60 10.56
C HIS A 83 9.11 17.19 9.91
N VAL A 84 8.80 15.90 9.98
CA VAL A 84 7.55 15.33 9.47
C VAL A 84 6.66 14.90 10.62
N VAL A 85 5.38 15.28 10.58
CA VAL A 85 4.36 14.82 11.51
C VAL A 85 3.36 13.94 10.76
N PHE A 86 3.06 12.76 11.31
CA PHE A 86 2.27 11.76 10.59
C PHE A 86 1.38 10.92 11.51
N VAL A 87 0.43 10.19 10.88
CA VAL A 87 -0.27 9.07 11.52
C VAL A 87 0.56 7.80 11.29
N ASN A 88 0.89 7.11 12.37
CA ASN A 88 1.66 5.88 12.32
C ASN A 88 0.79 4.72 11.79
N ILE A 89 1.35 3.92 10.90
CA ILE A 89 0.66 2.80 10.25
C ILE A 89 1.37 1.51 10.61
N ILE A 90 0.63 0.58 11.20
CA ILE A 90 1.08 -0.77 11.53
C ILE A 90 0.54 -1.71 10.44
N PRO A 91 1.36 -2.17 9.50
CA PRO A 91 0.95 -3.13 8.48
C PRO A 91 0.72 -4.51 9.11
N ASN A 92 -0.14 -5.34 8.51
CA ASN A 92 -0.01 -6.78 8.73
C ASN A 92 1.13 -7.35 7.87
N GLU A 93 1.54 -8.58 8.18
CA GLU A 93 2.62 -9.27 7.45
C GLU A 93 2.42 -9.23 5.93
N ARG A 94 1.22 -9.56 5.44
CA ARG A 94 0.92 -9.55 3.99
C ARG A 94 1.11 -8.19 3.34
N PHE A 95 0.75 -7.11 4.03
CA PHE A 95 0.94 -5.77 3.49
C PHE A 95 2.42 -5.42 3.40
N ASN A 96 3.20 -5.85 4.40
CA ASN A 96 4.63 -5.65 4.39
C ASN A 96 5.33 -6.47 3.29
N ASP A 97 4.98 -7.75 3.16
CA ASP A 97 5.51 -8.62 2.11
C ASP A 97 5.18 -8.08 0.71
N PHE A 98 3.97 -7.55 0.52
CA PHE A 98 3.59 -6.90 -0.73
C PHE A 98 4.51 -5.72 -1.07
N ARG A 99 4.79 -4.85 -0.10
CA ARG A 99 5.68 -3.69 -0.30
C ARG A 99 7.13 -4.14 -0.55
N ILE A 100 7.63 -5.15 0.16
CA ILE A 100 8.95 -5.72 -0.09
C ILE A 100 9.02 -6.30 -1.51
N ASN A 101 8.01 -7.06 -1.94
CA ASN A 101 7.96 -7.66 -3.27
C ASN A 101 7.94 -6.60 -4.38
N LEU A 102 7.19 -5.50 -4.18
CA LEU A 102 7.24 -4.35 -5.08
C LEU A 102 8.66 -3.79 -5.15
N SER A 103 9.28 -3.48 -4.01
CA SER A 103 10.62 -2.90 -3.99
C SER A 103 11.67 -3.81 -4.65
N LYS A 104 11.67 -5.10 -4.30
CA LYS A 104 12.59 -6.11 -4.85
C LYS A 104 12.46 -6.29 -6.34
N THR A 105 11.25 -6.31 -6.87
CA THR A 105 11.03 -6.43 -8.32
C THR A 105 11.45 -5.17 -9.05
N LEU A 106 11.09 -4.00 -8.51
CA LEU A 106 11.30 -2.73 -9.21
C LEU A 106 12.76 -2.27 -9.16
N LYS A 107 13.54 -2.60 -8.12
CA LYS A 107 14.96 -2.21 -8.02
C LYS A 107 15.84 -2.79 -9.13
N GLU A 108 15.38 -3.84 -9.81
CA GLU A 108 16.12 -4.50 -10.90
C GLU A 108 16.24 -3.62 -12.16
N TYR A 109 15.32 -2.67 -12.36
CA TYR A 109 15.28 -1.85 -13.58
C TYR A 109 14.79 -0.42 -13.37
N CYS A 110 14.35 -0.06 -12.16
CA CYS A 110 14.01 1.31 -11.79
C CYS A 110 15.09 1.89 -10.87
N LYS A 111 15.31 3.20 -10.98
CA LYS A 111 16.06 3.93 -9.94
C LYS A 111 15.13 4.19 -8.76
N LEU A 112 15.52 3.68 -7.59
CA LEU A 112 14.81 3.83 -6.32
C LEU A 112 15.73 4.47 -5.27
N PRO A 113 15.21 5.42 -4.47
CA PRO A 113 15.91 5.92 -3.28
C PRO A 113 16.27 4.84 -2.26
N ALA A 114 17.30 5.09 -1.44
CA ALA A 114 17.81 4.14 -0.46
C ALA A 114 16.74 3.67 0.55
N HIS A 115 15.84 4.54 1.01
CA HIS A 115 14.77 4.16 1.95
C HIS A 115 13.78 3.16 1.35
N ASN A 116 13.63 3.12 0.02
CA ASN A 116 12.79 2.13 -0.65
C ASN A 116 13.48 0.76 -0.73
N LYS A 117 14.81 0.70 -0.73
CA LYS A 117 15.58 -0.56 -0.80
C LYS A 117 15.66 -1.31 0.54
N ARG A 118 15.11 -0.74 1.62
CA ARG A 118 15.05 -1.39 2.93
C ARG A 118 14.13 -2.61 2.87
N GLU A 119 14.73 -3.80 2.88
CA GLU A 119 14.03 -5.10 2.80
C GLU A 119 13.62 -5.66 4.15
N GLU A 120 14.21 -5.16 5.23
CA GLU A 120 13.91 -5.58 6.60
C GLU A 120 12.55 -5.05 7.05
N LYS A 121 11.74 -5.93 7.67
CA LYS A 121 10.37 -5.63 8.12
C LYS A 121 10.31 -4.43 9.07
N ASP A 122 11.36 -4.19 9.85
CA ASP A 122 11.35 -3.20 10.95
C ASP A 122 11.90 -1.81 10.56
N ARG A 123 12.41 -1.64 9.32
CA ARG A 123 13.09 -0.39 8.93
C ARG A 123 12.28 0.54 8.03
N PHE A 124 11.10 0.14 7.58
CA PHE A 124 10.23 1.00 6.77
C PHE A 124 9.11 1.60 7.61
N GLY A 125 9.21 2.90 7.87
CA GLY A 125 8.17 3.64 8.59
C GLY A 125 6.96 3.87 7.71
N TYR A 126 5.99 2.95 7.73
CA TYR A 126 4.69 3.19 7.10
C TYR A 126 3.99 4.35 7.81
N HIS A 127 3.56 5.35 7.05
CA HIS A 127 2.94 6.53 7.62
C HIS A 127 1.99 7.19 6.64
N SER A 128 1.05 7.96 7.17
CA SER A 128 0.29 8.96 6.41
C SER A 128 0.66 10.34 6.91
N THR A 129 1.36 11.11 6.07
CA THR A 129 1.82 12.46 6.44
C THR A 129 0.63 13.37 6.76
N LEU A 130 0.75 14.13 7.85
CA LEU A 130 -0.14 15.22 8.21
C LEU A 130 0.47 16.57 7.81
N ALA A 131 1.75 16.77 8.13
CA ALA A 131 2.53 17.95 7.77
C ALA A 131 4.01 17.57 7.57
N MET A 132 4.71 18.29 6.70
CA MET A 132 6.13 18.08 6.39
C MET A 132 6.75 19.35 5.84
N LYS A 133 8.09 19.37 5.74
CA LYS A 133 8.89 20.55 5.33
C LYS A 133 8.70 21.73 6.29
N LEU A 134 8.64 21.41 7.58
CA LEU A 134 8.44 22.38 8.64
C LEU A 134 9.79 22.92 9.09
N ASN A 135 9.84 24.19 9.47
CA ASN A 135 10.94 24.68 10.30
C ASN A 135 10.81 24.12 11.74
N GLN A 136 11.85 24.28 12.56
CA GLN A 136 11.87 23.73 13.92
C GLN A 136 10.70 24.22 14.79
N ASN A 137 10.41 25.52 14.74
CA ASN A 137 9.35 26.13 15.56
C ASN A 137 7.95 25.64 15.16
N GLU A 138 7.68 25.56 13.85
CA GLU A 138 6.46 24.96 13.30
C GLU A 138 6.33 23.50 13.72
N PHE A 139 7.43 22.74 13.61
CA PHE A 139 7.47 21.33 13.96
C PHE A 139 7.13 21.08 15.42
N ASP A 140 7.77 21.80 16.34
CA ASP A 140 7.52 21.66 17.78
C ASP A 140 6.09 22.09 18.15
N SER A 141 5.61 23.18 17.55
CA SER A 141 4.25 23.68 17.76
C SER A 141 3.20 22.68 17.28
N ILE A 142 3.40 22.08 16.09
CA ILE A 142 2.50 21.06 15.55
C ILE A 142 2.59 19.78 16.37
N LYS A 143 3.80 19.34 16.74
CA LYS A 143 4.05 18.15 17.59
C LYS A 143 3.32 18.27 18.92
N ASN A 144 3.34 19.44 19.55
CA ASN A 144 2.58 19.70 20.78
C ASN A 144 1.06 19.75 20.53
N TYR A 145 0.63 20.36 19.42
CA TYR A 145 -0.78 20.42 19.05
C TYR A 145 -1.41 19.03 18.85
N ILE A 146 -0.73 18.11 18.17
CA ILE A 146 -1.27 16.76 17.90
C ILE A 146 -1.26 15.86 19.13
N LYS A 147 -0.34 16.04 20.09
CA LYS A 147 -0.33 15.30 21.36
C LYS A 147 -1.64 15.49 22.15
N ASN A 148 -2.25 16.66 22.03
CA ASN A 148 -3.50 17.02 22.70
C ASN A 148 -4.75 16.68 21.87
N LYS A 149 -4.63 15.88 20.80
CA LYS A 149 -5.75 15.44 19.97
C LYS A 149 -6.04 13.95 20.18
N PRO A 150 -7.29 13.50 19.98
CA PRO A 150 -7.61 12.08 20.00
C PRO A 150 -6.72 11.33 19.01
N ALA A 151 -5.95 10.39 19.55
CA ALA A 151 -5.03 9.57 18.78
C ALA A 151 -5.81 8.75 17.72
N PRO A 152 -5.29 8.64 16.49
CA PRO A 152 -5.89 7.79 15.48
C PRO A 152 -5.85 6.33 15.95
N ASP A 153 -7.02 5.70 16.07
CA ASP A 153 -7.14 4.24 16.16
C ASP A 153 -8.17 3.76 15.14
N PHE A 154 -7.70 3.07 14.11
CA PHE A 154 -8.57 2.44 13.12
C PHE A 154 -7.89 1.27 12.44
N THR A 155 -8.68 0.30 11.98
CA THR A 155 -8.21 -0.79 11.11
C THR A 155 -8.85 -0.65 9.72
N GLN A 156 -8.09 -0.90 8.66
CA GLN A 156 -8.60 -0.84 7.30
C GLN A 156 -8.07 -1.99 6.43
N ILE A 157 -8.95 -2.50 5.56
CA ILE A 157 -8.59 -3.43 4.49
C ILE A 157 -8.13 -2.62 3.28
N VAL A 158 -7.03 -3.06 2.66
CA VAL A 158 -6.50 -2.47 1.44
C VAL A 158 -7.38 -2.87 0.26
N MET A 159 -8.34 -2.00 -0.08
CA MET A 159 -9.21 -2.23 -1.24
C MET A 159 -8.49 -2.00 -2.57
N ARG A 160 -7.68 -0.94 -2.64
CA ARG A 160 -6.99 -0.52 -3.86
C ARG A 160 -5.61 0.04 -3.58
N VAL A 161 -4.69 -0.18 -4.53
CA VAL A 161 -3.37 0.44 -4.57
C VAL A 161 -3.21 1.16 -5.92
N THR A 162 -2.61 2.34 -5.89
CA THR A 162 -2.57 3.26 -7.01
C THR A 162 -1.12 3.43 -7.47
N LEU A 163 -0.88 3.27 -8.78
CA LEU A 163 0.35 3.69 -9.45
C LEU A 163 0.12 5.08 -10.06
N LEU A 164 0.91 6.06 -9.61
CA LEU A 164 0.89 7.43 -10.11
C LEU A 164 2.02 7.70 -11.09
N LYS A 165 1.79 8.67 -11.98
CA LYS A 165 2.79 9.33 -12.83
C LYS A 165 2.58 10.84 -12.70
N GLY A 166 3.57 11.57 -12.18
CA GLY A 166 3.46 13.02 -12.00
C GLY A 166 2.23 13.45 -11.18
N GLY A 167 1.92 12.69 -10.12
CA GLY A 167 0.77 12.95 -9.24
C GLY A 167 -0.60 12.54 -9.81
N LYS A 168 -0.68 12.07 -11.05
CA LYS A 168 -1.91 11.57 -11.68
C LYS A 168 -1.95 10.04 -11.65
N ILE A 169 -3.14 9.47 -11.40
CA ILE A 169 -3.39 8.03 -11.52
C ILE A 169 -3.01 7.57 -12.93
N LEU A 170 -2.01 6.69 -13.03
CA LEU A 170 -1.64 5.97 -14.23
C LEU A 170 -2.44 4.67 -14.29
N ARG A 171 -2.40 3.89 -13.21
CA ARG A 171 -3.19 2.67 -13.00
C ARG A 171 -3.60 2.54 -11.54
N GLU A 172 -4.67 1.80 -11.28
CA GLU A 172 -5.09 1.45 -9.92
C GLU A 172 -5.52 -0.02 -9.91
N TYR A 173 -5.01 -0.81 -8.97
CA TYR A 173 -5.44 -2.19 -8.83
C TYR A 173 -6.52 -2.31 -7.77
N ASP A 174 -7.64 -2.94 -8.09
CA ASP A 174 -8.73 -3.23 -7.17
C ASP A 174 -8.67 -4.69 -6.72
N PHE A 175 -8.34 -4.90 -5.44
CA PHE A 175 -8.16 -6.24 -4.87
C PHE A 175 -9.47 -7.01 -4.70
N LEU A 176 -10.59 -6.31 -4.53
CA LEU A 176 -11.90 -6.93 -4.34
C LEU A 176 -12.49 -7.40 -5.66
N GLN A 177 -12.27 -6.61 -6.73
CA GLN A 177 -12.68 -6.95 -8.10
C GLN A 177 -11.61 -7.72 -8.87
N ARG A 178 -10.39 -7.85 -8.33
CA ARG A 178 -9.21 -8.45 -9.00
C ARG A 178 -8.96 -7.86 -10.38
N LYS A 179 -9.00 -6.52 -10.48
CA LYS A 179 -8.96 -5.81 -11.76
C LYS A 179 -7.97 -4.64 -11.74
N LEU A 180 -7.15 -4.55 -12.79
CA LEU A 180 -6.37 -3.35 -13.08
C LEU A 180 -7.24 -2.31 -13.77
N LEU A 181 -7.32 -1.12 -13.19
CA LEU A 181 -8.13 0.00 -13.66
C LEU A 181 -7.24 1.05 -14.31
N ASN A 182 -7.69 1.58 -15.44
CA ASN A 182 -7.16 2.84 -15.97
C ASN A 182 -7.70 4.03 -15.16
N ARG A 183 -7.21 5.24 -15.45
CA ARG A 183 -7.61 6.47 -14.73
C ARG A 183 -9.12 6.72 -14.76
N ARG A 184 -9.76 6.60 -15.94
CA ARG A 184 -11.22 6.83 -16.09
C ARG A 184 -12.01 5.85 -15.22
N GLN A 185 -11.60 4.59 -15.20
CA GLN A 185 -12.22 3.54 -14.39
C GLN A 185 -11.98 3.74 -12.89
N ALA A 186 -10.75 4.10 -12.49
CA ALA A 186 -10.41 4.36 -11.09
C ALA A 186 -11.26 5.49 -10.47
N LEU A 187 -11.53 6.54 -11.26
CA LEU A 187 -12.36 7.69 -10.87
C LEU A 187 -13.87 7.44 -11.00
N ASN A 188 -14.29 6.31 -11.58
CA ASN A 188 -15.71 6.02 -11.79
C ASN A 188 -16.42 5.67 -10.47
N LYS A 189 -17.51 6.38 -10.18
CA LYS A 189 -18.32 6.21 -8.96
C LYS A 189 -18.99 4.84 -8.88
N HIS A 190 -19.47 4.28 -9.99
CA HIS A 190 -20.11 2.97 -10.03
C HIS A 190 -19.12 1.84 -9.72
N ILE A 191 -17.91 1.90 -10.30
CA ILE A 191 -16.84 0.92 -10.00
C ILE A 191 -16.47 1.01 -8.51
N THR A 192 -16.34 2.22 -7.97
CA THR A 192 -16.07 2.43 -6.53
C THR A 192 -17.20 1.92 -5.63
N ARG A 193 -18.46 2.10 -6.03
CA ARG A 193 -19.62 1.55 -5.31
C ARG A 193 -19.57 0.02 -5.31
N ARG A 194 -19.27 -0.61 -6.45
CA ARG A 194 -19.13 -2.07 -6.54
C ARG A 194 -18.03 -2.60 -5.62
N SER A 195 -16.85 -1.97 -5.59
CA SER A 195 -15.78 -2.35 -4.64
C SER A 195 -16.26 -2.28 -3.19
N LYS A 196 -17.00 -1.24 -2.80
CA LYS A 196 -17.51 -1.12 -1.43
C LYS A 196 -18.55 -2.18 -1.11
N THR A 197 -19.40 -2.55 -2.07
CA THR A 197 -20.35 -3.66 -1.89
C THR A 197 -19.61 -4.98 -1.67
N LEU A 198 -18.61 -5.28 -2.52
CA LEU A 198 -17.76 -6.48 -2.36
C LEU A 198 -16.99 -6.48 -1.04
N LEU A 199 -16.58 -5.30 -0.53
CA LEU A 199 -15.96 -5.21 0.80
C LEU A 199 -16.94 -5.62 1.89
N LYS A 200 -18.19 -5.16 1.83
CA LYS A 200 -19.23 -5.55 2.80
C LYS A 200 -19.51 -7.04 2.76
N GLU A 201 -19.61 -7.61 1.56
CA GLU A 201 -19.78 -9.06 1.35
C GLU A 201 -18.58 -9.84 1.90
N PHE A 202 -17.36 -9.36 1.68
CA PHE A 202 -16.14 -9.95 2.26
C PHE A 202 -16.17 -9.95 3.79
N MET A 203 -16.58 -8.82 4.41
CA MET A 203 -16.71 -8.74 5.87
C MET A 203 -17.81 -9.66 6.44
N LYS A 204 -18.82 -10.00 5.64
CA LYS A 204 -19.87 -10.97 5.98
C LYS A 204 -19.48 -12.43 5.68
N GLY A 205 -18.33 -12.67 5.04
CA GLY A 205 -17.91 -14.00 4.60
C GLY A 205 -18.59 -14.49 3.32
N THR A 206 -19.45 -13.71 2.68
CA THR A 206 -20.20 -14.11 1.47
C THR A 206 -19.43 -13.86 0.16
N HIS A 207 -18.27 -13.21 0.23
CA HIS A 207 -17.36 -13.01 -0.90
C HIS A 207 -15.91 -13.22 -0.46
N ASN A 208 -15.12 -13.95 -1.24
CA ASN A 208 -13.69 -14.10 -0.99
C ASN A 208 -12.89 -13.87 -2.29
N PRO A 209 -12.28 -12.69 -2.49
CA PRO A 209 -11.50 -12.41 -3.71
C PRO A 209 -10.18 -13.17 -3.75
N ASP A 210 -9.76 -13.82 -2.68
CA ASP A 210 -8.53 -14.62 -2.62
C ASP A 210 -8.74 -16.07 -3.05
N ARG A 211 -10.00 -16.53 -3.23
CA ARG A 211 -10.32 -17.95 -3.48
C ARG A 211 -9.46 -18.57 -4.59
N LYS A 212 -9.42 -17.93 -5.77
CA LYS A 212 -8.63 -18.41 -6.92
C LYS A 212 -7.11 -18.41 -6.66
N ILE A 213 -6.61 -17.51 -5.83
CA ILE A 213 -5.18 -17.45 -5.47
C ILE A 213 -4.82 -18.61 -4.54
N ILE A 214 -5.70 -18.92 -3.59
CA ILE A 214 -5.54 -20.02 -2.65
C ILE A 214 -5.58 -21.35 -3.40
N GLU A 215 -6.57 -21.55 -4.26
CA GLU A 215 -6.72 -22.76 -5.09
C GLU A 215 -5.48 -22.99 -5.96
N LYS A 216 -4.97 -21.94 -6.64
CA LYS A 216 -3.75 -22.04 -7.45
C LYS A 216 -2.51 -22.42 -6.63
N LYS A 217 -2.36 -21.90 -5.40
CA LYS A 217 -1.24 -22.28 -4.52
C LYS A 217 -1.37 -23.71 -4.00
N GLY A 218 -2.59 -24.17 -3.69
CA GLY A 218 -2.87 -25.55 -3.31
C GLY A 218 -2.47 -26.55 -4.40
N ILE A 219 -2.86 -26.27 -5.66
CA ILE A 219 -2.50 -27.09 -6.83
C ILE A 219 -0.97 -27.14 -7.05
N ILE A 220 -0.27 -26.02 -6.90
CA ILE A 220 1.18 -25.98 -7.05
C ILE A 220 1.87 -26.81 -5.94
N ASN A 221 1.38 -26.71 -4.70
CA ASN A 221 1.95 -27.46 -3.58
C ASN A 221 1.74 -28.98 -3.73
N THR A 222 0.56 -29.44 -4.16
CA THR A 222 0.30 -30.87 -4.42
C THR A 222 1.10 -31.41 -5.60
N THR A 223 1.28 -30.60 -6.66
CA THR A 223 2.14 -30.97 -7.81
C THR A 223 3.62 -31.08 -7.41
N THR A 224 4.07 -30.22 -6.50
CA THR A 224 5.47 -30.23 -6.03
C THR A 224 5.73 -31.41 -5.10
N GLN A 225 4.79 -31.71 -4.18
CA GLN A 225 4.84 -32.89 -3.32
C GLN A 225 4.82 -34.19 -4.12
N SER A 226 3.91 -34.33 -5.09
CA SER A 226 3.83 -35.52 -5.96
C SER A 226 5.10 -35.72 -6.80
N LYS A 227 5.69 -34.65 -7.35
CA LYS A 227 7.00 -34.74 -8.03
C LYS A 227 8.11 -35.20 -7.09
N SER A 228 8.16 -34.69 -5.86
CA SER A 228 9.15 -35.14 -4.86
C SER A 228 8.96 -36.61 -4.47
N LEU A 229 7.72 -37.09 -4.42
CA LEU A 229 7.40 -38.48 -4.10
C LEU A 229 7.82 -39.41 -5.24
N LEU A 230 7.51 -39.03 -6.48
CA LEU A 230 7.94 -39.74 -7.69
C LEU A 230 9.47 -39.79 -7.80
N GLN A 231 10.16 -38.70 -7.49
CA GLN A 231 11.63 -38.68 -7.49
C GLN A 231 12.22 -39.65 -6.44
N LYS A 232 11.62 -39.73 -5.25
CA LYS A 232 12.02 -40.70 -4.21
C LYS A 232 11.76 -42.14 -4.63
N ILE A 233 10.62 -42.40 -5.28
CA ILE A 233 10.27 -43.73 -5.81
C ILE A 233 11.27 -44.14 -6.91
N ILE A 234 11.55 -43.27 -7.88
CA ILE A 234 12.52 -43.55 -8.94
C ILE A 234 13.91 -43.83 -8.34
N THR A 235 14.35 -43.04 -7.37
CA THR A 235 15.65 -43.23 -6.70
C THR A 235 15.73 -44.55 -5.91
N PHE A 236 14.59 -45.04 -5.41
CA PHE A 236 14.51 -46.33 -4.71
C PHE A 236 14.63 -47.51 -5.69
N PHE A 237 14.10 -47.39 -6.91
CA PHE A 237 14.15 -48.44 -7.92
C PHE A 237 15.42 -48.44 -8.78
N THR A 238 16.17 -47.32 -8.85
CA THR A 238 17.43 -47.23 -9.59
C THR A 238 18.68 -47.52 -8.75
N LYS A 239 18.54 -47.72 -7.43
CA LYS A 239 19.59 -48.27 -6.55
C LYS A 239 19.44 -49.79 -6.43
N LYS A 240 19.69 -50.52 -7.50
CA LYS A 240 19.98 -51.96 -7.49
C LYS A 240 20.92 -52.29 -8.63
#